data_AF-A0AA35RSC7-F1
#
_entry.id   AF-A0AA35RSC7-F1
#
_cell.length_a   1.000
_cell.length_b   1.000
_cell.length_c   1.000
_cell.angle_alpha   90.00
_cell.angle_beta   90.00
_cell.angle_gamma   90.00
#
_symmetry.space_group_name_H-M   'P 1'
#
loop_
_entity.id
_entity.type
_entity.pdbx_description
1 polymer ?
#
loop_
_entity_poly.entity_id
_entity_poly.type
_entity_poly.pdbx_seq_one_letter_code
_entity_poly.pdbx_strand_id
1 'polypeptide(L)'
;MRLVPSAVVVVTTGDGSLKRGVTCSSFTSVSLHPPIISFTMQLHSRMHRLLQSTQRFAANVLSEQQANYSVHFSRPFQDSSDVCQFDSIPHHSSGHLGVPILNDCSSVLQCSTHDMHTVGDHHVWYGKVLHASQNDTPPLLYYDRSYRSIGDETFIRAFETATLGYEEWTHEAHLRMAWNYLTLHGKDKATPIIRQGIRNYIDQNYGKVKNVYNETITMFFIHMVHTAIELTNSSCRTFEEFLEACPHLSDPQLLSHHYSLSRVHSSEARNDWLEPDLKPLP
;
A
#
# COMPACT_ATOMS: atom_id res chain seq x y z
N MET A 1 1.09 -19.99 0.29
CA MET A 1 2.14 -18.96 0.45
C MET A 1 1.59 -17.56 0.76
N ARG A 2 0.37 -17.39 1.30
CA ARG A 2 -0.24 -16.05 1.49
C ARG A 2 0.53 -15.10 2.43
N LEU A 3 1.41 -15.65 3.26
CA LEU A 3 2.25 -14.91 4.21
C LEU A 3 3.60 -14.50 3.60
N VAL A 4 3.80 -14.68 2.31
CA VAL A 4 4.98 -14.15 1.60
C VAL A 4 4.55 -12.87 0.89
N PRO A 5 5.03 -11.69 1.31
CA PRO A 5 4.70 -10.45 0.63
C PRO A 5 5.28 -10.47 -0.79
N SER A 6 4.55 -9.95 -1.76
CA SER A 6 5.00 -9.89 -3.14
C SER A 6 4.55 -8.59 -3.79
N ALA A 7 5.39 -8.03 -4.65
CA ALA A 7 4.98 -6.96 -5.53
C ALA A 7 3.87 -7.44 -6.46
N VAL A 8 2.90 -6.58 -6.75
CA VAL A 8 1.82 -6.90 -7.68
C VAL A 8 2.22 -6.47 -9.08
N VAL A 9 2.30 -7.45 -9.98
CA VAL A 9 2.73 -7.24 -11.36
C VAL A 9 1.63 -7.66 -12.32
N VAL A 10 1.36 -6.86 -13.35
CA VAL A 10 0.54 -7.28 -14.49
C VAL A 10 1.47 -7.56 -15.66
N VAL A 11 1.46 -8.79 -16.14
CA VAL A 11 2.14 -9.19 -17.38
C VAL A 11 1.21 -8.92 -18.55
N THR A 12 1.66 -8.14 -19.51
CA THR A 12 0.89 -7.78 -20.72
C THR A 12 1.61 -8.22 -21.98
N THR A 13 0.85 -8.60 -23.00
CA THR A 13 1.38 -8.99 -24.31
C THR A 13 0.33 -8.78 -25.39
N GLY A 14 0.76 -8.87 -26.65
CA GLY A 14 -0.08 -8.66 -27.82
C GLY A 14 0.22 -7.37 -28.57
N ASP A 15 -0.49 -7.15 -29.66
CA ASP A 15 -0.41 -5.98 -30.53
C ASP A 15 -1.79 -5.63 -31.10
N GLY A 16 -1.96 -4.39 -31.56
CA GLY A 16 -3.20 -3.94 -32.20
C GLY A 16 -4.46 -4.21 -31.36
N SER A 17 -5.42 -4.95 -31.92
CA SER A 17 -6.66 -5.34 -31.22
C SER A 17 -6.50 -6.57 -30.32
N LEU A 18 -5.44 -7.36 -30.50
CA LEU A 18 -5.22 -8.60 -29.77
C LEU A 18 -4.26 -8.37 -28.60
N LYS A 19 -4.79 -7.83 -27.50
CA LYS A 19 -4.03 -7.56 -26.26
C LYS A 19 -4.54 -8.43 -25.12
N ARG A 20 -3.63 -8.90 -24.26
CA ARG A 20 -3.99 -9.54 -22.98
C ARG A 20 -3.11 -9.05 -21.85
N GLY A 21 -3.71 -9.00 -20.66
CA GLY A 21 -3.03 -8.75 -19.40
C GLY A 21 -3.42 -9.82 -18.37
N VAL A 22 -2.49 -10.16 -17.48
CA VAL A 22 -2.75 -11.05 -16.35
C VAL A 22 -1.98 -10.56 -15.12
N THR A 23 -2.67 -10.53 -14.00
CA THR A 23 -2.02 -10.29 -12.71
C THR A 23 -1.24 -11.52 -12.29
N CYS A 24 0.02 -11.32 -11.89
CA CYS A 24 0.94 -12.37 -11.53
C CYS A 24 1.72 -11.98 -10.26
N SER A 25 1.66 -12.84 -9.25
CA SER A 25 2.41 -12.69 -7.99
C SER A 25 3.72 -13.48 -7.95
N SER A 26 4.01 -14.30 -8.96
CA SER A 26 5.26 -15.09 -9.05
C SER A 26 6.40 -14.38 -9.78
N PHE A 27 6.29 -13.06 -9.97
CA PHE A 27 7.33 -12.25 -10.60
C PHE A 27 8.60 -12.22 -9.73
N THR A 28 9.78 -12.42 -10.32
CA THR A 28 11.06 -12.43 -9.61
C THR A 28 12.23 -12.05 -10.54
N SER A 29 13.24 -11.36 -10.01
CA SER A 29 14.51 -11.12 -10.72
C SER A 29 15.40 -12.36 -10.66
N VAL A 30 16.02 -12.75 -11.78
CA VAL A 30 16.79 -14.00 -11.92
C VAL A 30 18.26 -13.76 -12.18
N SER A 31 18.60 -12.84 -13.08
CA SER A 31 19.99 -12.57 -13.46
C SER A 31 20.19 -11.11 -13.82
N LEU A 32 21.40 -10.59 -13.60
CA LEU A 32 21.81 -9.26 -14.02
C LEU A 32 22.53 -9.27 -15.39
N HIS A 33 23.24 -10.36 -15.72
CA HIS A 33 24.03 -10.47 -16.95
C HIS A 33 23.81 -11.85 -17.63
N PRO A 34 22.96 -11.95 -18.66
CA PRO A 34 22.04 -10.90 -19.13
C PRO A 34 20.94 -10.58 -18.10
N PRO A 35 20.27 -9.41 -18.18
CA PRO A 35 19.21 -9.06 -17.26
C PRO A 35 17.97 -9.94 -17.53
N ILE A 36 17.69 -10.88 -16.64
CA ILE A 36 16.59 -11.84 -16.75
C ILE A 36 15.64 -11.71 -15.56
N ILE A 37 14.33 -11.68 -15.85
CA ILE A 37 13.25 -11.85 -14.87
C ILE A 37 12.51 -13.15 -15.14
N SER A 38 11.73 -13.63 -14.17
CA SER A 38 10.82 -14.76 -14.33
C SER A 38 9.41 -14.47 -13.83
N PHE A 39 8.45 -15.21 -14.38
CA PHE A 39 7.10 -15.34 -13.85
C PHE A 39 6.52 -16.70 -14.27
N THR A 40 5.43 -17.13 -13.65
CA THR A 40 4.78 -18.43 -13.97
C THR A 40 3.44 -18.22 -14.63
N MET A 41 3.11 -19.04 -15.62
CA MET A 41 1.82 -19.00 -16.31
C MET A 41 1.22 -20.39 -16.45
N GLN A 42 -0.06 -20.51 -16.14
CA GLN A 42 -0.77 -21.78 -16.28
C GLN A 42 -0.78 -22.21 -17.76
N LEU A 43 -0.50 -23.50 -17.98
CA LEU A 43 -0.54 -24.12 -19.30
C LEU A 43 -1.90 -23.95 -19.97
N HIS A 44 -1.90 -23.82 -21.30
CA HIS A 44 -3.10 -23.71 -22.15
C HIS A 44 -4.00 -22.49 -21.90
N SER A 45 -3.64 -21.60 -20.97
CA SER A 45 -4.34 -20.33 -20.79
C SER A 45 -4.26 -19.46 -22.06
N ARG A 46 -5.24 -18.57 -22.25
CA ARG A 46 -5.22 -17.64 -23.41
C ARG A 46 -4.01 -16.72 -23.40
N MET A 47 -3.58 -16.30 -22.20
CA MET A 47 -2.36 -15.54 -22.02
C MET A 47 -1.14 -16.36 -22.45
N HIS A 48 -1.04 -17.61 -21.98
CA HIS A 48 0.06 -18.51 -22.34
C HIS A 48 0.19 -18.67 -23.87
N ARG A 49 -0.93 -18.91 -24.58
CA ARG A 49 -0.93 -18.99 -26.04
C ARG A 49 -0.48 -17.69 -26.71
N LEU A 50 -0.91 -16.54 -26.21
CA LEU A 50 -0.53 -15.25 -26.79
C LEU A 50 0.95 -14.94 -26.55
N LEU A 51 1.47 -15.21 -25.35
CA LEU A 51 2.90 -15.09 -25.02
C LEU A 51 3.76 -15.97 -25.95
N GLN A 52 3.32 -17.19 -26.23
CA GLN A 52 4.02 -18.10 -27.15
C GLN A 52 4.05 -17.55 -28.58
N SER A 53 2.98 -16.92 -29.06
CA SER A 53 2.99 -16.35 -30.41
C SER A 53 3.78 -15.05 -30.51
N THR A 54 3.73 -14.19 -29.50
CA THR A 54 4.32 -12.84 -29.56
C THR A 54 5.80 -12.82 -29.18
N GLN A 55 6.24 -13.74 -28.31
CA GLN A 55 7.59 -13.81 -27.74
C GLN A 55 8.09 -12.51 -27.08
N ARG A 56 7.16 -11.62 -26.73
CA ARG A 56 7.42 -10.28 -26.19
C ARG A 56 6.33 -9.93 -25.20
N PHE A 57 6.69 -9.26 -24.11
CA PHE A 57 5.74 -8.86 -23.08
C PHE A 57 6.28 -7.67 -22.28
N ALA A 58 5.41 -7.04 -21.51
CA ALA A 58 5.80 -6.09 -20.48
C ALA A 58 5.40 -6.63 -19.10
N ALA A 59 6.29 -6.49 -18.13
CA ALA A 59 5.99 -6.67 -16.70
C ALA A 59 5.74 -5.28 -16.10
N ASN A 60 4.49 -4.99 -15.79
CA ASN A 60 4.03 -3.71 -15.25
C ASN A 60 3.92 -3.86 -13.73
N VAL A 61 4.88 -3.31 -12.99
CA VAL A 61 4.86 -3.31 -11.52
C VAL A 61 3.89 -2.21 -11.08
N LEU A 62 2.74 -2.62 -10.53
CA LEU A 62 1.66 -1.71 -10.21
C LEU A 62 2.04 -0.78 -9.06
N SER A 63 1.60 0.48 -9.14
CA SER A 63 1.68 1.40 -8.01
C SER A 63 0.55 1.15 -7.01
N GLU A 64 0.70 1.67 -5.78
CA GLU A 64 -0.29 1.51 -4.71
C GLU A 64 -1.73 1.95 -5.10
N GLN A 65 -1.85 2.91 -6.03
CA GLN A 65 -3.13 3.42 -6.52
C GLN A 65 -3.86 2.44 -7.47
N GLN A 66 -3.16 1.40 -7.96
CA GLN A 66 -3.61 0.53 -9.04
C GLN A 66 -4.14 -0.84 -8.56
N ALA A 67 -4.59 -0.95 -7.31
CA ALA A 67 -5.21 -2.18 -6.80
C ALA A 67 -6.40 -2.65 -7.66
N ASN A 68 -7.15 -1.71 -8.24
CA ASN A 68 -8.22 -2.00 -9.20
C ASN A 68 -7.72 -2.71 -10.47
N TYR A 69 -6.51 -2.42 -10.96
CA TYR A 69 -5.94 -3.07 -12.14
C TYR A 69 -5.57 -4.52 -11.84
N SER A 70 -5.00 -4.78 -10.66
CA SER A 70 -4.72 -6.14 -10.18
C SER A 70 -5.98 -6.99 -10.17
N VAL A 71 -7.09 -6.48 -9.62
CA VAL A 71 -8.38 -7.18 -9.61
C VAL A 71 -8.90 -7.40 -11.03
N HIS A 72 -8.82 -6.37 -11.87
CA HIS A 72 -9.29 -6.43 -13.26
C HIS A 72 -8.59 -7.52 -14.07
N PHE A 73 -7.26 -7.56 -14.03
CA PHE A 73 -6.45 -8.55 -14.76
C PHE A 73 -6.33 -9.92 -14.06
N SER A 74 -6.93 -10.09 -12.87
CA SER A 74 -7.05 -11.40 -12.20
C SER A 74 -8.33 -12.15 -12.57
N ARG A 75 -9.32 -11.46 -13.15
CA ARG A 75 -10.63 -12.06 -13.46
C ARG A 75 -10.51 -12.99 -14.66
N PRO A 76 -11.01 -14.25 -14.57
CA PRO A 76 -11.17 -15.10 -15.73
C PRO A 76 -12.12 -14.41 -16.72
N PHE A 77 -11.66 -14.19 -17.94
CA PHE A 77 -12.48 -13.57 -18.96
C PHE A 77 -13.63 -14.54 -19.36
N GLN A 78 -14.88 -14.16 -19.13
CA GLN A 78 -16.05 -14.96 -19.50
C GLN A 78 -16.37 -14.76 -20.99
N ASP A 79 -16.60 -15.85 -21.71
CA ASP A 79 -16.67 -15.94 -23.18
C ASP A 79 -17.90 -15.28 -23.84
N SER A 80 -18.46 -14.20 -23.28
CA SER A 80 -19.69 -13.59 -23.83
C SER A 80 -19.80 -12.08 -23.74
N SER A 81 -18.76 -11.36 -23.29
CA SER A 81 -18.73 -9.90 -23.38
C SER A 81 -17.54 -9.46 -24.24
N ASP A 82 -17.83 -8.89 -25.41
CA ASP A 82 -16.90 -8.31 -26.39
C ASP A 82 -16.01 -7.16 -25.87
N VAL A 83 -15.87 -6.99 -24.55
CA VAL A 83 -15.09 -5.89 -23.96
C VAL A 83 -13.64 -6.33 -23.84
N CYS A 84 -12.73 -5.69 -24.58
CA CYS A 84 -11.30 -5.94 -24.44
C CYS A 84 -10.85 -5.53 -23.02
N GLN A 85 -9.96 -6.32 -22.39
CA GLN A 85 -9.42 -6.01 -21.05
C GLN A 85 -8.81 -4.60 -20.95
N PHE A 86 -8.48 -4.00 -22.08
CA PHE A 86 -7.79 -2.72 -22.18
C PHE A 86 -8.72 -1.53 -22.48
N ASP A 87 -10.02 -1.75 -22.73
CA ASP A 87 -10.95 -0.66 -23.08
C ASP A 87 -11.15 0.32 -21.94
N SER A 88 -11.17 -0.19 -20.70
CA SER A 88 -11.35 0.59 -19.48
C SER A 88 -10.06 0.88 -18.71
N ILE A 89 -8.90 0.49 -19.27
CA ILE A 89 -7.61 0.61 -18.59
C ILE A 89 -6.71 1.56 -19.40
N PRO A 90 -6.36 2.74 -18.85
CA PRO A 90 -5.37 3.63 -19.44
C PRO A 90 -4.06 2.89 -19.73
N HIS A 91 -3.73 2.81 -21.02
CA HIS A 91 -2.55 2.12 -21.51
C HIS A 91 -2.09 2.77 -22.80
N HIS A 92 -0.82 2.55 -23.12
CA HIS A 92 -0.26 2.90 -24.42
C HIS A 92 0.46 1.70 -25.01
N SER A 93 0.55 1.68 -26.33
CA SER A 93 1.40 0.73 -27.06
C SER A 93 2.65 1.42 -27.61
N SER A 94 3.12 2.47 -26.92
CA SER A 94 4.36 3.17 -27.23
C SER A 94 5.54 2.52 -26.52
N GLY A 95 6.43 1.93 -27.31
CA GLY A 95 7.63 1.26 -26.82
C GLY A 95 8.29 0.48 -27.94
N HIS A 96 9.55 0.09 -27.77
CA HIS A 96 10.36 -0.61 -28.79
C HIS A 96 9.74 -1.96 -29.23
N LEU A 97 8.80 -2.52 -28.46
CA LEU A 97 8.20 -3.84 -28.70
C LEU A 97 6.71 -3.81 -29.10
N GLY A 98 6.03 -2.65 -29.04
CA GLY A 98 4.60 -2.53 -29.39
C GLY A 98 3.61 -3.25 -28.45
N VAL A 99 4.11 -3.84 -27.35
CA VAL A 99 3.27 -4.49 -26.34
C VAL A 99 2.50 -3.45 -25.50
N PRO A 100 1.34 -3.81 -24.91
CA PRO A 100 0.57 -2.88 -24.10
C PRO A 100 1.33 -2.55 -22.81
N ILE A 101 1.50 -1.26 -22.50
CA ILE A 101 2.10 -0.78 -21.25
C ILE A 101 1.04 -0.01 -20.50
N LEU A 102 0.85 -0.36 -19.23
CA LEU A 102 -0.12 0.32 -18.36
C LEU A 102 0.46 1.67 -17.91
N ASN A 103 -0.36 2.71 -17.92
CA ASN A 103 0.08 4.02 -17.43
C ASN A 103 0.32 3.98 -15.91
N ASP A 104 1.12 4.93 -15.39
CA ASP A 104 1.25 5.23 -13.95
C ASP A 104 1.71 4.06 -13.05
N CYS A 105 2.31 3.04 -13.64
CA CYS A 105 2.97 1.94 -12.93
C CYS A 105 4.23 2.44 -12.21
N SER A 106 4.56 1.83 -11.07
CA SER A 106 5.80 2.13 -10.33
C SER A 106 7.04 1.84 -11.18
N SER A 107 7.03 0.72 -11.91
CA SER A 107 8.03 0.44 -12.94
C SER A 107 7.48 -0.47 -14.03
N VAL A 108 8.13 -0.43 -15.20
CA VAL A 108 7.78 -1.26 -16.35
C VAL A 108 9.04 -1.88 -16.93
N LEU A 109 9.03 -3.19 -17.12
CA LEU A 109 10.10 -3.93 -17.80
C LEU A 109 9.57 -4.50 -19.10
N GLN A 110 10.13 -4.06 -20.22
CA GLN A 110 9.82 -4.59 -21.55
C GLN A 110 10.80 -5.71 -21.88
N CYS A 111 10.26 -6.90 -22.16
CA CYS A 111 11.02 -8.13 -22.24
C CYS A 111 10.77 -8.86 -23.56
N SER A 112 11.83 -9.50 -24.07
CA SER A 112 11.68 -10.62 -25.01
C SER A 112 11.75 -11.93 -24.24
N THR A 113 11.02 -12.95 -24.68
CA THR A 113 11.17 -14.30 -24.13
C THR A 113 12.61 -14.76 -24.30
N HIS A 114 13.21 -15.25 -23.22
CA HIS A 114 14.55 -15.82 -23.19
C HIS A 114 14.50 -17.35 -23.17
N ASP A 115 13.68 -17.91 -22.27
CA ASP A 115 13.50 -19.36 -22.13
C ASP A 115 12.16 -19.67 -21.45
N MET A 116 11.72 -20.93 -21.50
CA MET A 116 10.50 -21.40 -20.87
C MET A 116 10.63 -22.86 -20.42
N HIS A 117 10.32 -23.14 -19.16
CA HIS A 117 10.45 -24.47 -18.57
C HIS A 117 9.12 -24.96 -17.99
N THR A 118 8.73 -26.20 -18.30
CA THR A 118 7.51 -26.80 -17.76
C THR A 118 7.74 -27.27 -16.33
N VAL A 119 6.91 -26.79 -15.41
CA VAL A 119 6.92 -27.20 -14.01
C VAL A 119 5.48 -27.50 -13.60
N GLY A 120 5.16 -28.79 -13.53
CA GLY A 120 3.79 -29.25 -13.24
C GLY A 120 2.78 -28.76 -14.28
N ASP A 121 1.78 -28.02 -13.82
CA ASP A 121 0.70 -27.43 -14.62
C ASP A 121 0.99 -25.99 -15.10
N HIS A 122 2.22 -25.51 -14.90
CA HIS A 122 2.66 -24.17 -15.29
C HIS A 122 3.91 -24.21 -16.18
N HIS A 123 4.10 -23.15 -16.96
CA HIS A 123 5.41 -22.77 -17.48
C HIS A 123 6.02 -21.68 -16.62
N VAL A 124 7.28 -21.86 -16.23
CA VAL A 124 8.14 -20.76 -15.78
C VAL A 124 8.68 -20.08 -17.03
N TRP A 125 8.35 -18.81 -17.19
CA TRP A 125 8.83 -17.96 -18.28
C TRP A 125 10.04 -17.19 -17.78
N TYR A 126 11.09 -17.15 -18.60
CA TYR A 126 12.25 -16.29 -18.42
C TYR A 126 12.23 -15.21 -19.49
N GLY A 127 12.27 -13.95 -19.08
CA GLY A 127 12.29 -12.80 -19.97
C GLY A 127 13.61 -12.05 -19.89
N LYS A 128 14.24 -11.79 -21.03
CA LYS A 128 15.36 -10.86 -21.11
C LYS A 128 14.82 -9.44 -21.17
N VAL A 129 15.21 -8.63 -20.19
CA VAL A 129 14.84 -7.21 -20.14
C VAL A 129 15.58 -6.46 -21.24
N LEU A 130 14.83 -5.79 -22.10
CA LEU A 130 15.36 -4.96 -23.19
C LEU A 130 15.30 -3.48 -22.83
N HIS A 131 14.23 -3.06 -22.15
CA HIS A 131 14.06 -1.71 -21.64
C HIS A 131 13.39 -1.74 -20.27
N ALA A 132 13.78 -0.80 -19.40
CA ALA A 132 13.16 -0.58 -18.11
C ALA A 132 12.85 0.91 -17.95
N SER A 133 11.71 1.21 -17.34
CA SER A 133 11.34 2.56 -16.90
C SER A 133 10.80 2.49 -15.48
N GLN A 134 10.97 3.58 -14.73
CA GLN A 134 10.50 3.73 -13.36
C GLN A 134 9.85 5.09 -13.17
N ASN A 135 8.89 5.15 -12.26
CA ASN A 135 8.27 6.37 -11.77
C ASN A 135 8.48 6.45 -10.25
N ASP A 136 8.42 7.64 -9.67
CA ASP A 136 8.53 7.86 -8.22
C ASP A 136 7.20 7.57 -7.51
N THR A 137 6.55 6.45 -7.82
CA THR A 137 5.33 5.99 -7.13
C THR A 137 5.61 4.68 -6.38
N PRO A 138 5.23 4.56 -5.10
CA PRO A 138 5.42 3.32 -4.34
C PRO A 138 4.70 2.13 -4.99
N PRO A 139 5.33 0.94 -5.02
CA PRO A 139 4.70 -0.24 -5.61
C PRO A 139 3.62 -0.81 -4.69
N LEU A 140 2.59 -1.40 -5.29
CA LEU A 140 1.55 -2.15 -4.62
C LEU A 140 2.10 -3.49 -4.11
N LEU A 141 1.86 -3.78 -2.83
CA LEU A 141 2.15 -5.07 -2.23
C LEU A 141 0.89 -5.90 -2.04
N TYR A 142 1.04 -7.22 -2.12
CA TYR A 142 0.01 -8.19 -1.74
C TYR A 142 0.53 -9.08 -0.61
N TYR A 143 -0.16 -9.07 0.52
CA TYR A 143 0.18 -9.84 1.72
C TYR A 143 -1.10 -10.24 2.47
N ASP A 144 -1.17 -11.50 2.90
CA ASP A 144 -2.30 -12.11 3.62
C ASP A 144 -3.68 -11.76 3.03
N ARG A 145 -3.83 -11.93 1.71
CA ARG A 145 -5.06 -11.67 0.95
C ARG A 145 -5.50 -10.20 0.90
N SER A 146 -4.63 -9.26 1.25
CA SER A 146 -4.92 -7.84 1.27
C SER A 146 -3.85 -7.05 0.52
N TYR A 147 -4.23 -5.88 0.02
CA TYR A 147 -3.30 -4.93 -0.60
C TYR A 147 -2.66 -4.04 0.46
N ARG A 148 -1.40 -3.66 0.25
CA ARG A 148 -0.58 -2.86 1.16
C ARG A 148 0.31 -1.89 0.37
N SER A 149 0.71 -0.80 0.99
CA SER A 149 1.74 0.14 0.50
C SER A 149 3.09 -0.16 1.17
N ILE A 150 4.19 0.22 0.52
CA ILE A 150 5.52 0.24 1.14
C ILE A 150 5.64 1.55 1.91
N GLY A 151 5.64 1.49 3.24
CA GLY A 151 5.80 2.67 4.09
C GLY A 151 5.06 2.52 5.41
N ASP A 152 3.76 2.24 5.37
CA ASP A 152 2.95 2.10 6.58
C ASP A 152 3.33 0.86 7.41
N GLU A 153 3.56 -0.30 6.79
CA GLU A 153 4.04 -1.49 7.51
C GLU A 153 5.44 -1.30 8.09
N THR A 154 6.33 -0.61 7.36
CA THR A 154 7.68 -0.29 7.85
C THR A 154 7.61 0.70 9.02
N PHE A 155 6.76 1.72 8.91
CA PHE A 155 6.52 2.71 9.96
C PHE A 155 5.93 2.08 11.22
N ILE A 156 4.85 1.29 11.09
CA ILE A 156 4.21 0.62 12.23
C ILE A 156 5.20 -0.36 12.88
N ARG A 157 5.95 -1.14 12.10
CA ARG A 157 6.97 -2.03 12.65
C ARG A 157 8.08 -1.26 13.36
N ALA A 158 8.54 -0.13 12.80
CA ALA A 158 9.55 0.72 13.43
C ALA A 158 9.04 1.31 14.75
N PHE A 159 7.78 1.72 14.81
CA PHE A 159 7.10 2.16 16.03
C PHE A 159 6.99 1.01 17.06
N GLU A 160 6.46 -0.14 16.67
CA GLU A 160 6.24 -1.30 17.57
C GLU A 160 7.55 -1.84 18.16
N THR A 161 8.62 -1.83 17.37
CA THR A 161 9.96 -2.26 17.80
C THR A 161 10.78 -1.15 18.45
N ALA A 162 10.20 0.05 18.60
CA ALA A 162 10.86 1.24 19.14
C ALA A 162 12.15 1.65 18.41
N THR A 163 12.23 1.35 17.12
CA THR A 163 13.37 1.68 16.23
C THR A 163 13.15 2.92 15.37
N LEU A 164 11.92 3.45 15.32
CA LEU A 164 11.61 4.73 14.68
C LEU A 164 12.41 5.86 15.34
N GLY A 165 13.09 6.70 14.55
CA GLY A 165 13.96 7.76 15.05
C GLY A 165 13.19 8.81 15.85
N TYR A 166 13.83 9.41 16.86
CA TYR A 166 13.19 10.44 17.69
C TYR A 166 12.69 11.64 16.87
N GLU A 167 13.46 12.09 15.87
CA GLU A 167 13.09 13.21 15.00
C GLU A 167 11.88 12.88 14.11
N GLU A 168 11.59 11.60 13.93
CA GLU A 168 10.47 11.10 13.13
C GLU A 168 9.20 10.91 13.98
N TRP A 169 9.29 10.97 15.32
CA TRP A 169 8.13 10.88 16.23
C TRP A 169 7.37 12.21 16.36
N THR A 170 6.95 12.73 15.21
CA THR A 170 6.23 14.01 15.04
C THR A 170 4.73 13.87 15.34
N HIS A 171 4.00 14.99 15.38
CA HIS A 171 2.53 14.98 15.46
C HIS A 171 1.91 14.16 14.32
N GLU A 172 2.41 14.35 13.09
CA GLU A 172 1.97 13.59 11.93
C GLU A 172 2.18 12.08 12.12
N ALA A 173 3.31 11.67 12.68
CA ALA A 173 3.57 10.24 12.98
C ALA A 173 2.56 9.67 13.99
N HIS A 174 2.14 10.44 15.00
CA HIS A 174 1.10 10.00 15.94
C HIS A 174 -0.25 9.81 15.22
N LEU A 175 -0.62 10.74 14.34
CA LEU A 175 -1.83 10.64 13.52
C LEU A 175 -1.77 9.43 12.58
N ARG A 176 -0.63 9.22 11.89
CA ARG A 176 -0.40 8.09 10.98
C ARG A 176 -0.53 6.76 11.71
N MET A 177 0.09 6.65 12.88
CA MET A 177 0.02 5.47 13.74
C MET A 177 -1.43 5.20 14.17
N ALA A 178 -2.13 6.23 14.67
CA ALA A 178 -3.52 6.08 15.09
C ALA A 178 -4.43 5.67 13.93
N TRP A 179 -4.30 6.32 12.76
CA TRP A 179 -5.07 6.02 11.56
C TRP A 179 -4.86 4.57 11.09
N ASN A 180 -3.62 4.09 11.04
CA ASN A 180 -3.30 2.73 10.65
C ASN A 180 -3.95 1.68 11.58
N TYR A 181 -3.83 1.84 12.90
CA TYR A 181 -4.46 0.89 13.84
C TYR A 181 -5.99 0.98 13.82
N LEU A 182 -6.55 2.19 13.71
CA LEU A 182 -8.00 2.40 13.71
C LEU A 182 -8.67 1.84 12.45
N THR A 183 -8.08 2.05 11.27
CA THR A 183 -8.58 1.50 10.00
C THR A 183 -8.47 -0.02 9.97
N LEU A 184 -7.43 -0.61 10.57
CA LEU A 184 -7.22 -2.06 10.55
C LEU A 184 -8.06 -2.81 11.60
N HIS A 185 -8.24 -2.24 12.80
CA HIS A 185 -8.84 -2.97 13.93
C HIS A 185 -10.16 -2.39 14.44
N GLY A 186 -10.52 -1.17 14.03
CA GLY A 186 -11.62 -0.40 14.62
C GLY A 186 -11.26 0.16 16.00
N LYS A 187 -12.03 1.17 16.45
CA LYS A 187 -11.73 1.96 17.67
C LYS A 187 -11.48 1.10 18.91
N ASP A 188 -12.38 0.18 19.21
CA ASP A 188 -12.37 -0.58 20.47
C ASP A 188 -11.12 -1.46 20.60
N LYS A 189 -10.70 -2.08 19.49
CA LYS A 189 -9.51 -2.97 19.48
C LYS A 189 -8.22 -2.18 19.31
N ALA A 190 -8.23 -1.10 18.53
CA ALA A 190 -7.06 -0.26 18.29
C ALA A 190 -6.63 0.51 19.54
N THR A 191 -7.59 1.04 20.31
CA THR A 191 -7.31 1.89 21.49
C THR A 191 -6.31 1.29 22.47
N PRO A 192 -6.49 0.06 23.00
CA PRO A 192 -5.51 -0.53 23.92
C PRO A 192 -4.14 -0.78 23.27
N ILE A 193 -4.09 -1.11 21.97
CA ILE A 193 -2.85 -1.34 21.22
C ILE A 193 -2.06 -0.03 21.11
N ILE A 194 -2.74 1.05 20.69
CA ILE A 194 -2.15 2.39 20.55
C ILE A 194 -1.56 2.85 21.88
N ARG A 195 -2.36 2.80 22.96
CA ARG A 195 -1.95 3.23 24.30
C ARG A 195 -0.70 2.49 24.76
N GLN A 196 -0.70 1.17 24.67
CA GLN A 196 0.44 0.35 25.08
C GLN A 196 1.67 0.55 24.18
N GLY A 197 1.46 0.71 22.86
CA GLY A 197 2.51 0.96 21.90
C GLY A 197 3.26 2.27 22.18
N ILE A 198 2.53 3.37 22.43
CA ILE A 198 3.15 4.67 22.73
C ILE A 198 3.95 4.59 24.04
N ARG A 199 3.42 3.91 25.07
CA ARG A 199 4.13 3.70 26.34
C ARG A 199 5.43 2.94 26.12
N ASN A 200 5.37 1.81 25.42
CA ASN A 200 6.56 1.02 25.09
C ASN A 200 7.58 1.83 24.28
N TYR A 201 7.14 2.59 23.27
CA TYR A 201 8.00 3.43 22.46
C TYR A 201 8.75 4.47 23.31
N ILE A 202 8.04 5.16 24.21
CA ILE A 202 8.61 6.17 25.11
C ILE A 202 9.59 5.52 26.10
N ASP A 203 9.24 4.38 26.69
CA ASP A 203 10.08 3.68 27.67
C ASP A 203 11.41 3.21 27.05
N GLN A 204 11.36 2.66 25.83
CA GLN A 204 12.55 2.22 25.09
C GLN A 204 13.41 3.38 24.58
N ASN A 205 12.84 4.57 24.44
CA ASN A 205 13.53 5.79 24.02
C ASN A 205 13.65 6.82 25.16
N TYR A 206 13.65 6.34 26.41
CA TYR A 206 13.72 7.20 27.59
C TYR A 206 14.93 8.14 27.54
N GLY A 207 14.70 9.41 27.85
CA GLY A 207 15.73 10.46 27.80
C GLY A 207 16.06 11.00 26.39
N LYS A 208 15.56 10.37 25.33
CA LYS A 208 15.66 10.89 23.95
C LYS A 208 14.37 11.58 23.49
N VAL A 209 13.22 11.14 23.99
CA VAL A 209 11.91 11.75 23.69
C VAL A 209 11.59 12.85 24.70
N LYS A 210 11.27 14.06 24.21
CA LYS A 210 10.90 15.21 25.07
C LYS A 210 9.54 15.06 25.75
N ASN A 211 8.64 14.25 25.19
CA ASN A 211 7.26 14.12 25.64
C ASN A 211 7.05 12.88 26.50
N VAL A 212 6.46 13.08 27.67
CA VAL A 212 5.95 12.01 28.53
C VAL A 212 4.55 11.64 28.06
N TYR A 213 4.20 10.35 28.14
CA TYR A 213 2.86 9.88 27.81
C TYR A 213 1.78 10.67 28.57
N ASN A 214 0.68 11.01 27.89
CA ASN A 214 -0.48 11.67 28.48
C ASN A 214 -1.77 10.99 28.00
N GLU A 215 -2.47 10.33 28.93
CA GLU A 215 -3.67 9.54 28.65
C GLU A 215 -4.78 10.36 27.97
N THR A 216 -5.09 11.54 28.48
CA THR A 216 -6.12 12.41 27.92
C THR A 216 -5.78 12.88 26.52
N ILE A 217 -4.53 13.29 26.25
CA ILE A 217 -4.11 13.70 24.90
C ILE A 217 -4.20 12.53 23.92
N THR A 218 -3.71 11.35 24.30
CA THR A 218 -3.74 10.15 23.45
C THR A 218 -5.17 9.77 23.09
N MET A 219 -6.05 9.69 24.08
CA MET A 219 -7.46 9.34 23.88
C MET A 219 -8.22 10.39 23.05
N PHE A 220 -7.89 11.68 23.22
CA PHE A 220 -8.44 12.76 22.42
C PHE A 220 -8.13 12.56 20.93
N PHE A 221 -6.86 12.34 20.57
CA PHE A 221 -6.48 12.15 19.17
C PHE A 221 -6.99 10.83 18.59
N ILE A 222 -7.07 9.74 19.37
CA ILE A 222 -7.74 8.50 18.94
C ILE A 222 -9.20 8.79 18.58
N HIS A 223 -9.90 9.56 19.41
CA HIS A 223 -11.28 9.94 19.14
C HIS A 223 -11.39 10.79 17.86
N MET A 224 -10.59 11.86 17.73
CA MET A 224 -10.62 12.75 16.57
C MET A 224 -10.32 12.02 15.26
N VAL A 225 -9.30 11.16 15.24
CA VAL A 225 -8.94 10.37 14.05
C VAL A 225 -10.05 9.38 13.71
N HIS A 226 -10.65 8.71 14.71
CA HIS A 226 -11.77 7.82 14.46
C HIS A 226 -12.99 8.54 13.87
N THR A 227 -13.38 9.68 14.45
CA THR A 227 -14.49 10.48 13.93
C THR A 227 -14.23 10.93 12.49
N ALA A 228 -13.00 11.33 12.16
CA ALA A 228 -12.60 11.66 10.80
C ALA A 228 -12.66 10.45 9.83
N ILE A 229 -12.30 9.25 10.28
CA ILE A 229 -12.43 8.01 9.47
C ILE A 229 -13.91 7.74 9.16
N GLU A 230 -14.80 7.90 10.14
CA GLU A 230 -16.25 7.74 9.94
C GLU A 230 -16.80 8.80 8.96
N LEU A 231 -16.39 10.06 9.11
CA LEU A 231 -16.82 11.16 8.23
C LEU A 231 -16.39 10.97 6.77
N THR A 232 -15.22 10.38 6.55
CA THR A 232 -14.73 10.03 5.20
C THR A 232 -15.31 8.71 4.68
N ASN A 233 -16.22 8.07 5.43
CA ASN A 233 -16.78 6.75 5.13
C ASN A 233 -15.69 5.68 4.85
N SER A 234 -14.54 5.78 5.51
CA SER A 234 -13.38 4.90 5.27
C SER A 234 -12.96 4.82 3.79
N SER A 235 -13.14 5.91 3.03
CA SER A 235 -12.86 5.93 1.60
C SER A 235 -11.39 6.19 1.25
N CYS A 236 -10.64 6.84 2.14
CA CYS A 236 -9.21 7.12 1.97
C CYS A 236 -8.40 5.83 2.00
N ARG A 237 -7.53 5.64 1.01
CA ARG A 237 -6.70 4.44 0.85
C ARG A 237 -5.30 4.62 1.42
N THR A 238 -4.83 5.86 1.49
CA THR A 238 -3.54 6.23 2.09
C THR A 238 -3.76 7.23 3.22
N PHE A 239 -2.75 7.36 4.09
CA PHE A 239 -2.79 8.33 5.17
C PHE A 239 -2.72 9.78 4.64
N GLU A 240 -2.02 10.01 3.53
CA GLU A 240 -1.92 11.31 2.87
C GLU A 240 -3.27 11.77 2.34
N GLU A 241 -4.01 10.89 1.65
CA GLU A 241 -5.39 11.15 1.21
C GLU A 241 -6.30 11.48 2.41
N PHE A 242 -6.11 10.77 3.52
CA PHE A 242 -6.87 11.01 4.75
C PHE A 242 -6.57 12.39 5.36
N LEU A 243 -5.31 12.79 5.43
CA LEU A 243 -4.90 14.10 5.93
C LEU A 243 -5.38 15.25 5.03
N GLU A 244 -5.32 15.08 3.70
CA GLU A 244 -5.86 16.05 2.75
C GLU A 244 -7.37 16.22 2.88
N ALA A 245 -8.10 15.13 3.12
CA ALA A 245 -9.54 15.16 3.36
C ALA A 245 -9.89 15.75 4.74
N CYS A 246 -9.02 15.60 5.73
CA CYS A 246 -9.22 16.00 7.12
C CYS A 246 -8.10 16.94 7.64
N PRO A 247 -7.88 18.11 7.01
CA PRO A 247 -6.73 18.96 7.30
C PRO A 247 -6.76 19.55 8.72
N HIS A 248 -7.95 19.60 9.34
CA HIS A 248 -8.13 20.05 10.72
C HIS A 248 -7.38 19.19 11.75
N LEU A 249 -7.04 17.93 11.45
CA LEU A 249 -6.26 17.08 12.35
C LEU A 249 -4.80 17.55 12.51
N SER A 250 -4.29 18.28 11.51
CA SER A 250 -2.95 18.88 11.52
C SER A 250 -2.91 20.25 12.20
N ASP A 251 -4.04 20.78 12.66
CA ASP A 251 -4.09 22.05 13.39
C ASP A 251 -3.39 21.89 14.76
N PRO A 252 -2.29 22.61 15.01
CA PRO A 252 -1.58 22.54 16.29
C PRO A 252 -2.43 23.04 17.47
N GLN A 253 -3.50 23.79 17.22
CA GLN A 253 -4.41 24.31 18.24
C GLN A 253 -5.63 23.41 18.48
N LEU A 254 -5.78 22.31 17.73
CA LEU A 254 -6.97 21.46 17.79
C LEU A 254 -7.31 21.02 19.23
N LEU A 255 -6.32 20.59 20.01
CA LEU A 255 -6.51 20.21 21.41
C LEU A 255 -7.01 21.38 22.27
N SER A 256 -6.45 22.58 22.06
CA SER A 256 -6.78 23.78 22.84
C SER A 256 -8.17 24.35 22.56
N HIS A 257 -8.80 23.96 21.45
CA HIS A 257 -10.21 24.28 21.18
C HIS A 257 -11.17 23.52 22.11
N HIS A 258 -10.74 22.40 22.69
CA HIS A 258 -11.56 21.52 23.51
C HIS A 258 -11.13 21.54 24.99
N TYR A 259 -9.85 21.75 25.26
CA TYR A 259 -9.30 21.68 26.61
C TYR A 259 -8.59 22.95 27.05
N SER A 260 -8.73 23.30 28.32
CA SER A 260 -7.84 24.26 28.98
C SER A 260 -6.46 23.66 29.24
N LEU A 261 -5.41 24.50 29.20
CA LEU A 261 -4.04 24.08 29.48
C LEU A 261 -3.89 23.48 30.89
N SER A 262 -4.58 24.06 31.89
CA SER A 262 -4.55 23.57 33.28
C SER A 262 -5.11 22.16 33.40
N ARG A 263 -6.16 21.82 32.64
CA ARG A 263 -6.74 20.47 32.63
C ARG A 263 -5.81 19.46 32.00
N VAL A 264 -5.32 19.72 30.78
CA VAL A 264 -4.47 18.77 30.02
C VAL A 264 -3.11 18.52 30.67
N HIS A 265 -2.55 19.52 31.35
CA HIS A 265 -1.26 19.39 32.04
C HIS A 265 -1.37 18.87 33.48
N SER A 266 -2.58 18.60 33.98
CA SER A 266 -2.79 18.03 35.31
C SER A 266 -2.20 16.61 35.42
N SER A 267 -1.86 16.19 36.64
CA SER A 267 -1.42 14.82 36.90
C SER A 267 -2.51 13.80 36.61
N GLU A 268 -3.77 14.17 36.82
CA GLU A 268 -4.94 13.33 36.54
C GLU A 268 -5.07 13.07 35.03
N ALA A 269 -5.03 14.13 34.20
CA ALA A 269 -5.11 13.98 32.73
C ALA A 269 -4.00 13.11 32.13
N ARG A 270 -2.83 13.06 32.78
CA ARG A 270 -1.73 12.20 32.32
C ARG A 270 -2.00 10.72 32.53
N ASN A 271 -2.76 10.36 33.57
CA ASN A 271 -2.98 8.98 33.98
C ASN A 271 -4.35 8.45 33.57
N ASP A 272 -5.36 9.33 33.52
CA ASP A 272 -6.75 8.99 33.28
C ASP A 272 -7.34 9.84 32.14
N TRP A 273 -8.45 9.35 31.57
CA TRP A 273 -9.25 10.11 30.60
C TRP A 273 -10.08 11.16 31.32
N LEU A 274 -9.87 12.42 30.97
CA LEU A 274 -10.73 13.53 31.37
C LEU A 274 -11.51 14.04 30.16
N GLU A 275 -12.82 14.19 30.29
CA GLU A 275 -13.65 14.83 29.25
C GLU A 275 -13.22 16.29 29.00
N PRO A 276 -13.44 16.85 27.79
CA PRO A 276 -13.16 18.27 27.52
C PRO A 276 -13.90 19.24 28.44
N ASP A 277 -13.25 20.35 28.81
CA ASP A 277 -13.84 21.39 29.66
C ASP A 277 -14.22 22.68 28.93
N LEU A 278 -13.75 22.89 27.68
CA LEU A 278 -14.11 24.07 26.88
C LEU A 278 -15.20 23.77 25.85
N LYS A 279 -15.07 22.65 25.12
CA LYS A 279 -16.00 22.26 24.07
C LYS A 279 -16.11 20.74 23.98
N PRO A 280 -17.33 20.16 23.92
CA PRO A 280 -17.50 18.71 23.78
C PRO A 280 -16.89 18.18 22.48
N LEU A 281 -16.55 16.89 22.47
CA LEU A 281 -16.06 16.20 21.27
C LEU A 281 -17.20 16.04 20.25
N PRO A 282 -16.89 16.07 18.94
CA PRO A 282 -17.85 15.86 17.87
C PRO A 282 -18.38 14.42 17.80
#